data_AF-A0A523ZCY3-F1
#
_entry.id   AF-A0A523ZCY3-F1
#
_cell.length_a   1.000
_cell.length_b   1.000
_cell.length_c   1.000
_cell.angle_alpha   90.00
_cell.angle_beta   90.00
_cell.angle_gamma   90.00
#
_symmetry.space_group_name_H-M   'P 1'
#
loop_
_entity.id
_entity.type
_entity.pdbx_description
1 polymer ?
#
loop_
_entity_poly.entity_id
_entity_poly.type
_entity_poly.pdbx_seq_one_letter_code
_entity_poly.pdbx_strand_id
1 'polypeptide(L)' 'RSKAYEEKMNEARDIAIKEMMETAQALGADAVVGVDIDYETVGNNMMMVSASGTAVKTA' A
#
# COMPACT_ATOMS: atom_id res chain seq x y z
N ARG A 1 4.67 -7.88 -22.12
CA ARG A 1 4.53 -7.58 -20.68
C ARG A 1 5.84 -7.96 -20.02
N SER A 2 6.63 -6.98 -19.63
CA SER A 2 7.97 -7.18 -19.11
C SER A 2 7.86 -7.60 -17.66
N LYS A 3 8.10 -8.88 -17.33
CA LYS A 3 7.97 -9.44 -15.97
C LYS A 3 8.61 -8.57 -14.89
N ALA A 4 9.78 -7.99 -15.20
CA ALA A 4 10.50 -7.10 -14.29
C ALA A 4 9.74 -5.82 -13.91
N TYR A 5 8.86 -5.31 -14.77
CA TYR A 5 8.03 -4.14 -14.47
C TYR A 5 6.87 -4.51 -13.53
N GLU A 6 6.20 -5.64 -13.81
CA GLU A 6 5.14 -6.16 -12.95
C GLU A 6 5.67 -6.59 -11.57
N GLU A 7 6.87 -7.19 -11.51
CA GLU A 7 7.53 -7.54 -10.24
C GLU A 7 7.81 -6.31 -9.38
N LYS A 8 8.33 -5.22 -9.96
CA LYS A 8 8.56 -3.98 -9.21
C LYS A 8 7.28 -3.31 -8.74
N MET A 9 6.20 -3.40 -9.51
CA MET A 9 4.90 -2.88 -9.06
C MET A 9 4.35 -3.68 -7.88
N ASN A 10 4.51 -5.00 -7.90
CA ASN A 10 4.11 -5.84 -6.78
C ASN A 10 4.95 -5.55 -5.54
N GLU A 11 6.28 -5.40 -5.68
CA GLU A 11 7.16 -5.05 -4.57
C GLU A 11 6.78 -3.69 -3.95
N ALA A 12 6.54 -2.66 -4.77
CA ALA A 12 6.13 -1.35 -4.28
C ALA A 12 4.76 -1.39 -3.57
N ARG A 13 3.83 -2.20 -4.07
CA ARG A 13 2.53 -2.44 -3.43
C ARG A 13 2.68 -3.11 -2.07
N ASP A 14 3.49 -4.15 -1.98
CA ASP A 14 3.69 -4.91 -0.75
C ASP A 14 4.32 -4.02 0.34
N ILE A 15 5.26 -3.14 -0.05
CA ILE A 15 5.83 -2.14 0.86
C ILE A 15 4.76 -1.17 1.36
N ALA A 16 3.96 -0.57 0.46
CA ALA A 16 2.93 0.39 0.84
C ALA A 16 1.87 -0.21 1.78
N ILE A 17 1.43 -1.45 1.51
CA ILE A 17 0.50 -2.17 2.39
C ILE A 17 1.14 -2.44 3.75
N LYS A 18 2.40 -2.87 3.77
CA LYS A 18 3.11 -3.16 5.01
C LYS A 18 3.23 -1.91 5.90
N GLU A 19 3.62 -0.77 5.34
CA GLU A 19 3.71 0.49 6.09
C GLU A 19 2.35 0.94 6.65
N MET A 20 1.27 0.79 5.85
CA MET A 20 -0.09 1.07 6.31
C MET A 20 -0.50 0.16 7.47
N MET A 21 -0.18 -1.14 7.41
CA MET A 21 -0.45 -2.10 8.47
C MET A 21 0.35 -1.80 9.75
N GLU A 22 1.64 -1.49 9.61
CA GLU A 22 2.50 -1.10 10.74
C GLU A 22 1.97 0.16 11.44
N THR A 23 1.51 1.14 10.65
CA THR A 23 0.87 2.36 11.15
C THR A 23 -0.43 2.05 11.90
N ALA A 24 -1.30 1.22 11.32
CA ALA A 24 -2.54 0.80 11.97
C ALA A 24 -2.28 0.05 13.29
N GLN A 25 -1.28 -0.84 13.29
CA GLN A 25 -0.87 -1.58 14.49
C GLN A 25 -0.33 -0.64 15.58
N ALA A 26 0.46 0.38 15.22
CA ALA A 26 0.96 1.39 16.14
C ALA A 26 -0.19 2.21 16.78
N LEU A 27 -1.32 2.35 16.09
CA LEU A 27 -2.55 2.97 16.60
C LEU A 27 -3.41 2.02 17.46
N GLY A 28 -3.01 0.76 17.60
CA GLY A 28 -3.74 -0.26 18.37
C GLY A 28 -4.93 -0.87 17.64
N ALA A 29 -5.01 -0.70 16.31
CA ALA A 29 -5.96 -1.39 15.46
C ALA A 29 -5.54 -2.85 15.20
N ASP A 30 -6.51 -3.71 14.93
CA ASP A 30 -6.31 -5.12 14.56
C ASP A 30 -6.67 -5.42 13.10
N ALA A 31 -7.30 -4.45 12.41
CA ALA A 31 -7.59 -4.53 11.00
C ALA A 31 -7.57 -3.15 10.32
N VAL A 32 -7.38 -3.16 8.99
CA VAL A 32 -7.60 -2.00 8.13
C VAL A 32 -8.70 -2.35 7.13
N VAL A 33 -9.77 -1.56 7.12
CA VAL A 33 -10.95 -1.79 6.26
C VAL A 33 -11.12 -0.64 5.26
N GLY A 34 -11.81 -0.91 4.16
CA GLY A 34 -11.97 0.07 3.08
C GLY A 34 -10.63 0.47 2.48
N VAL A 35 -9.76 -0.52 2.24
CA VAL A 35 -8.43 -0.28 1.67
C VAL A 35 -8.56 0.13 0.20
N ASP A 36 -7.87 1.21 -0.16
CA ASP A 36 -7.70 1.68 -1.52
C ASP A 36 -6.21 1.78 -1.88
N ILE A 37 -5.86 1.44 -3.11
CA ILE A 37 -4.47 1.43 -3.59
C ILE A 37 -4.39 2.19 -4.90
N ASP A 38 -3.71 3.33 -4.85
CA ASP A 38 -3.53 4.21 -6.00
C ASP A 38 -2.12 4.05 -6.58
N TYR A 39 -2.08 4.02 -7.91
CA TYR A 39 -0.85 3.99 -8.68
C TYR A 39 -0.78 5.26 -9.52
N GLU A 40 0.12 6.16 -9.14
CA GLU A 40 0.33 7.40 -9.86
C GLU A 40 1.69 7.40 -10.53
N THR A 41 1.74 7.86 -11.77
CA THR A 41 3.01 8.07 -12.46
C THR A 41 3.47 9.49 -12.18
N VAL A 42 4.60 9.63 -11.49
CA VAL A 42 5.21 10.92 -11.17
C VAL A 42 6.36 11.16 -12.15
N GLY A 43 6.16 12.11 -13.07
CA GLY A 43 7.14 12.41 -14.13
C GLY A 43 7.23 11.30 -15.18
N ASN A 44 8.37 11.20 -15.87
CA ASN A 44 8.49 10.32 -17.04
C ASN A 44 8.74 8.84 -16.71
N ASN A 45 9.21 8.52 -15.50
CA ASN A 45 9.72 7.17 -15.21
C ASN A 45 9.61 6.73 -13.74
N MET A 46 8.99 7.54 -12.87
CA MET A 46 8.77 7.17 -11.48
C MET A 46 7.29 6.85 -11.27
N MET A 47 7.05 5.86 -10.42
CA MET A 47 5.72 5.43 -10.05
C MET A 47 5.61 5.51 -8.53
N MET A 48 4.57 6.17 -8.07
CA MET A 48 4.17 6.24 -6.68
C MET A 48 3.07 5.21 -6.46
N VAL A 49 3.19 4.45 -5.37
CA VAL A 49 2.13 3.57 -4.89
C VAL A 49 1.69 4.11 -3.55
N SER A 50 0.41 4.44 -3.44
CA SER A 50 -0.21 4.91 -2.20
C SER A 50 -1.20 3.87 -1.73
N ALA A 51 -1.18 3.54 -0.44
CA ALA A 51 -2.18 2.68 0.19
C ALA A 51 -2.91 3.50 1.27
N SER A 52 -4.23 3.50 1.22
CA SER A 52 -5.07 4.18 2.21
C SER A 52 -6.15 3.24 2.73
N GLY A 53 -6.68 3.53 3.92
CA GLY A 53 -7.72 2.71 4.54
C GLY A 53 -8.06 3.20 5.94
N THR A 54 -9.05 2.56 6.56
CA THR A 54 -9.51 2.89 7.92
C THR A 54 -9.02 1.85 8.91
N ALA A 55 -8.18 2.26 9.85
CA ALA A 55 -7.74 1.41 10.96
C ALA A 55 -8.89 1.20 11.96
N VAL A 56 -9.22 -0.05 12.25
CA VAL A 56 -10.32 -0.44 13.15
C VAL A 56 -9.87 -1.46 14.17
N LYS A 57 -10.57 -1.49 15.30
CA LYS A 57 -10.44 -2.52 16.32
C LYS A 57 -11.73 -3.34 16.33
N THR A 58 -11.61 -4.65 16.16
CA THR A 58 -12.74 -5.58 16.07
C THR A 58 -13.02 -6.32 17.40
N ALA A 59 -12.17 -6.09 18.41
CA ALA A 59 -12.32 -6.59 19.78
C ALA A 59 -13.39 -5.87 20.62
#